data_AF-A0A7W7PTD5-F1
#
_entry.id   AF-A0A7W7PTD5-F1
#
_cell.length_a   1.000
_cell.length_b   1.000
_cell.length_c   1.000
_cell.angle_alpha   90.00
_cell.angle_beta   90.00
_cell.angle_gamma   90.00
#
_symmetry.space_group_name_H-M   'P 1'
#
loop_
_entity.id
_entity.type
_entity.pdbx_description
1 polymer ?
#
loop_
_entity_poly.entity_id
_entity_poly.type
_entity_poly.pdbx_seq_one_letter_code
_entity_poly.pdbx_strand_id
1 'polypeptide(L)'
;MDGQDRGNGDGLAVPLKAALVREIEASGAFDADPVWREAFAAVPRHLFVPSYYVGVADGYERRWSGSPDPRARERWLRGAYEDTPLAILLRGDEPLSSSSQPSLMALMLAELGVRDGEAVLEIGTGSGYNAALLAHRLGTGDLVTTVDLDPEITGSARRHLDAAGYHPVVVTGDGVRGVPARAPFDRIIATCALPSVPRAWLEQCRPGARILAPFATGVVVLTVRDTGHAEGRFLRTPAYFVPLRGASRSWQERPDPDGLPRPARGNDLLRFLLELTAGALDPREAYALWEREGRPQRERYGLTVGDEGARAWLDDPRGPCVWPLPS
;
A
#
# COMPACT_ATOMS: atom_id res chain seq x y z
N MET A 1 -7.39 39.89 -21.43
CA MET A 1 -8.39 38.85 -21.77
C MET A 1 -7.89 37.57 -21.16
N ASP A 2 -8.09 37.40 -19.85
CA ASP A 2 -7.67 36.22 -19.09
C ASP A 2 -8.75 35.94 -18.06
N GLY A 3 -9.54 34.90 -18.28
CA GLY A 3 -10.67 34.61 -17.41
C GLY A 3 -11.67 33.59 -17.93
N GLN A 4 -11.23 32.50 -18.58
CA GLN A 4 -12.13 31.38 -18.88
C GLN A 4 -11.35 30.12 -19.27
N ASP A 5 -10.80 29.40 -18.28
CA ASP A 5 -10.54 27.94 -18.46
C ASP A 5 -10.41 27.14 -17.15
N ARG A 6 -10.48 27.77 -15.97
CA ARG A 6 -10.46 27.05 -14.67
C ARG A 6 -11.80 26.38 -14.30
N GLY A 7 -12.85 26.53 -15.11
CA GLY A 7 -14.22 26.13 -14.73
C GLY A 7 -14.69 24.75 -15.22
N ASN A 8 -14.00 24.11 -16.18
CA ASN A 8 -14.54 22.91 -16.83
C ASN A 8 -14.02 21.58 -16.25
N GLY A 9 -12.84 21.59 -15.60
CA GLY A 9 -12.26 20.38 -14.99
C GLY A 9 -12.98 19.95 -13.71
N ASP A 10 -13.32 20.91 -12.83
CA ASP A 10 -13.97 20.63 -11.54
C ASP A 10 -15.39 20.10 -11.72
N GLY A 11 -16.10 20.54 -12.78
CA GLY A 11 -17.46 20.10 -13.07
C GLY A 11 -17.57 18.60 -13.37
N LEU A 12 -16.58 18.02 -14.05
CA LEU A 12 -16.55 16.57 -14.34
C LEU A 12 -15.92 15.77 -13.18
N ALA A 13 -15.03 16.37 -12.40
CA ALA A 13 -14.36 15.70 -11.29
C ALA A 13 -15.33 15.24 -10.19
N VAL A 14 -16.36 16.04 -9.88
CA VAL A 14 -17.37 15.73 -8.85
C VAL A 14 -18.13 14.43 -9.15
N PRO A 15 -18.80 14.26 -10.32
CA PRO A 15 -19.52 13.03 -10.62
C PRO A 15 -18.60 11.81 -10.76
N LEU A 16 -17.37 11.98 -11.27
CA LEU A 16 -16.39 10.90 -11.36
C LEU A 16 -15.93 10.41 -9.98
N LYS A 17 -15.61 11.34 -9.07
CA LYS A 17 -15.28 11.02 -7.68
C LYS A 17 -16.43 10.30 -6.99
N ALA A 18 -17.65 10.78 -7.17
CA ALA A 18 -18.83 10.13 -6.60
C ALA A 18 -19.06 8.71 -7.18
N ALA A 19 -18.73 8.47 -8.45
CA ALA A 19 -18.78 7.15 -9.05
C ALA A 19 -17.74 6.21 -8.45
N LEU A 20 -16.49 6.66 -8.32
CA LEU A 20 -15.42 5.89 -7.67
C LEU A 20 -15.79 5.52 -6.22
N VAL A 21 -16.32 6.47 -5.44
CA VAL A 21 -16.73 6.19 -4.05
C VAL A 21 -17.81 5.11 -3.99
N ARG A 22 -18.79 5.12 -4.90
CA ARG A 22 -19.81 4.06 -4.98
C ARG A 22 -19.23 2.71 -5.38
N GLU A 23 -18.23 2.69 -6.25
CA GLU A 23 -17.53 1.47 -6.66
C GLU A 23 -16.74 0.86 -5.49
N ILE A 24 -16.01 1.68 -4.73
CA ILE A 24 -15.31 1.26 -3.51
C ILE A 24 -16.29 0.76 -2.44
N GLU A 25 -17.42 1.45 -2.26
CA GLU A 25 -18.47 1.05 -1.34
C GLU A 25 -19.08 -0.32 -1.73
N ALA A 26 -19.32 -0.55 -3.02
CA ALA A 26 -19.82 -1.83 -3.53
C ALA A 26 -18.84 -3.00 -3.35
N SER A 27 -17.54 -2.72 -3.20
CA SER A 27 -16.53 -3.76 -2.90
C SER A 27 -16.48 -4.14 -1.42
N GLY A 28 -17.25 -3.47 -0.54
CA GLY A 28 -17.22 -3.67 0.91
C GLY A 28 -15.99 -3.07 1.61
N ALA A 29 -15.19 -2.25 0.92
CA ALA A 29 -13.93 -1.73 1.47
C ALA A 29 -14.14 -0.76 2.66
N PHE A 30 -15.35 -0.21 2.83
CA PHE A 30 -15.71 0.65 3.95
C PHE A 30 -16.45 -0.08 5.08
N ASP A 31 -16.73 -1.38 4.94
CA ASP A 31 -17.59 -2.13 5.90
C ASP A 31 -17.00 -2.15 7.31
N ALA A 32 -15.67 -2.22 7.42
CA ALA A 32 -14.97 -2.22 8.69
C ALA A 32 -14.91 -0.84 9.37
N ASP A 33 -14.93 0.25 8.60
CA ASP A 33 -14.90 1.62 9.12
C ASP A 33 -15.50 2.63 8.09
N PRO A 34 -16.81 2.92 8.19
CA PRO A 34 -17.52 3.74 7.20
C PRO A 34 -17.03 5.19 7.08
N VAL A 35 -16.29 5.70 8.06
CA VAL A 35 -15.77 7.09 8.06
C VAL A 35 -14.86 7.37 6.86
N TRP A 36 -14.20 6.34 6.32
CA TRP A 36 -13.32 6.49 5.17
C TRP A 36 -14.06 6.90 3.90
N ARG A 37 -15.36 6.59 3.81
CA ARG A 37 -16.19 7.03 2.69
C ARG A 37 -16.20 8.55 2.56
N GLU A 38 -16.21 9.27 3.68
CA GLU A 38 -16.19 10.74 3.70
C GLU A 38 -14.84 11.28 3.20
N ALA A 39 -13.73 10.69 3.65
CA ALA A 39 -12.39 11.07 3.21
C ALA A 39 -12.22 10.90 1.69
N PHE A 40 -12.64 9.77 1.12
CA PHE A 40 -12.59 9.54 -0.32
C PHE A 40 -13.56 10.45 -1.11
N ALA A 41 -14.70 10.83 -0.51
CA ALA A 41 -15.61 11.79 -1.11
C ALA A 41 -15.07 13.23 -1.07
N ALA A 42 -14.21 13.57 -0.10
CA ALA A 42 -13.62 14.89 0.06
C ALA A 42 -12.35 15.07 -0.78
N VAL A 43 -11.37 14.19 -0.63
CA VAL A 43 -10.01 14.37 -1.18
C VAL A 43 -10.02 14.25 -2.71
N PRO A 44 -9.57 15.29 -3.44
CA PRO A 44 -9.60 15.31 -4.91
C PRO A 44 -8.42 14.52 -5.51
N ARG A 45 -8.58 13.20 -5.72
CA ARG A 45 -7.52 12.30 -6.24
C ARG A 45 -6.76 12.85 -7.44
N HIS A 46 -7.45 13.50 -8.38
CA HIS A 46 -6.85 14.08 -9.59
C HIS A 46 -5.76 15.14 -9.32
N LEU A 47 -5.77 15.83 -8.17
CA LEU A 47 -4.69 16.76 -7.81
C LEU A 47 -3.38 16.05 -7.46
N PHE A 48 -3.45 14.78 -7.07
CA PHE A 48 -2.30 13.95 -6.69
C PHE A 48 -1.72 13.18 -7.89
N VAL A 49 -2.41 13.16 -9.02
CA VAL A 49 -1.99 12.48 -10.26
C VAL A 49 -2.05 13.42 -11.47
N PRO A 50 -1.32 14.56 -11.47
CA PRO A 50 -1.35 15.52 -12.58
C PRO A 50 -0.85 14.90 -13.90
N SER A 51 -0.10 13.81 -13.82
CA SER A 51 0.10 12.89 -14.94
C SER A 51 0.27 11.46 -14.45
N TYR A 52 -0.06 10.51 -15.32
CA TYR A 52 0.18 9.09 -15.12
C TYR A 52 0.36 8.38 -16.46
N TYR A 53 0.89 7.16 -16.42
CA TYR A 53 1.20 6.35 -17.58
C TYR A 53 0.21 5.19 -17.70
N VAL A 54 -0.26 4.93 -18.92
CA VAL A 54 -1.10 3.77 -19.25
C VAL A 54 -0.38 2.89 -20.25
N GLY A 55 -0.43 1.57 -20.06
CA GLY A 55 0.14 0.61 -21.00
C GLY A 55 -0.61 0.62 -22.33
N VAL A 56 0.14 0.66 -23.42
CA VAL A 56 -0.32 0.56 -24.81
C VAL A 56 0.53 -0.48 -25.55
N ALA A 57 0.14 -0.89 -26.76
CA ALA A 57 0.79 -1.99 -27.49
C ALA A 57 2.33 -1.83 -27.63
N ASP A 58 2.82 -0.60 -27.76
CA ASP A 58 4.24 -0.27 -27.95
C ASP A 58 4.86 0.53 -26.78
N GLY A 59 4.39 0.30 -25.54
CA GLY A 59 4.98 0.91 -24.33
C GLY A 59 3.95 1.64 -23.48
N TYR A 60 4.24 2.90 -23.14
CA TYR A 60 3.38 3.71 -22.26
C TYR A 60 2.94 5.03 -22.89
N GLU A 61 1.64 5.32 -22.79
CA GLU A 61 1.08 6.64 -23.09
C GLU A 61 1.01 7.46 -21.80
N ARG A 62 1.59 8.67 -21.81
CA ARG A 62 1.44 9.62 -20.70
C ARG A 62 0.14 10.40 -20.84
N ARG A 63 -0.78 10.22 -19.89
CA ARG A 63 -1.98 11.05 -19.70
C ARG A 63 -1.67 12.15 -18.70
N TRP A 64 -2.05 13.40 -19.00
CA TRP A 64 -1.69 14.53 -18.15
C TRP A 64 -2.71 15.67 -18.21
N SER A 65 -2.83 16.41 -17.11
CA SER A 65 -3.82 17.47 -16.90
C SER A 65 -3.64 18.69 -17.80
N GLY A 66 -2.40 19.02 -18.18
CA GLY A 66 -2.07 20.20 -18.97
C GLY A 66 -2.17 20.01 -20.50
N SER A 67 -2.71 18.88 -20.97
CA SER A 67 -2.84 18.63 -22.42
C SER A 67 -3.61 19.76 -23.12
N PRO A 68 -3.16 20.26 -24.29
CA PRO A 68 -3.90 21.28 -25.02
C PRO A 68 -5.22 20.75 -25.59
N ASP A 69 -5.33 19.44 -25.87
CA ASP A 69 -6.56 18.80 -26.32
C ASP A 69 -7.57 18.61 -25.16
N PRO A 70 -8.76 19.24 -25.20
CA PRO A 70 -9.78 19.07 -24.16
C PRO A 70 -10.22 17.61 -23.99
N ARG A 71 -10.26 16.82 -25.08
CA ARG A 71 -10.64 15.40 -25.01
C ARG A 71 -9.57 14.59 -24.29
N ALA A 72 -8.29 14.93 -24.49
CA ALA A 72 -7.19 14.30 -23.74
C ALA A 72 -7.23 14.65 -22.25
N ARG A 73 -7.56 15.91 -21.89
CA ARG A 73 -7.78 16.29 -20.49
C ARG A 73 -8.93 15.51 -19.85
N GLU A 74 -10.04 15.34 -20.56
CA GLU A 74 -11.14 14.50 -20.10
C GLU A 74 -10.72 13.04 -19.90
N ARG A 75 -9.97 12.44 -20.84
CA ARG A 75 -9.44 11.07 -20.69
C ARG A 75 -8.52 10.92 -19.47
N TRP A 76 -7.68 11.91 -19.21
CA TRP A 76 -6.86 11.96 -18.00
C TRP A 76 -7.72 12.01 -16.74
N LEU A 77 -8.71 12.90 -16.69
CA LEU A 77 -9.54 13.07 -15.50
C LEU A 77 -10.39 11.83 -15.20
N ARG A 78 -10.93 11.17 -16.23
CA ARG A 78 -11.66 9.90 -16.09
C ARG A 78 -10.78 8.81 -15.50
N GLY A 79 -9.58 8.61 -16.05
CA GLY A 79 -8.68 7.58 -15.52
C GLY A 79 -8.12 7.89 -14.14
N ALA A 80 -7.99 9.16 -13.75
CA ALA A 80 -7.64 9.54 -12.37
C ALA A 80 -8.67 9.02 -11.32
N TYR A 81 -9.90 8.72 -11.75
CA TYR A 81 -10.97 8.19 -10.91
C TYR A 81 -11.39 6.75 -11.27
N GLU A 82 -10.58 6.02 -12.03
CA GLU A 82 -10.74 4.57 -12.18
C GLU A 82 -10.20 3.84 -10.95
N ASP A 83 -10.84 2.74 -10.54
CA ASP A 83 -10.37 1.88 -9.44
C ASP A 83 -9.20 0.97 -9.87
N THR A 84 -8.11 1.60 -10.30
CA THR A 84 -6.90 0.94 -10.78
C THR A 84 -5.67 1.68 -10.23
N PRO A 85 -4.53 1.00 -10.00
CA PRO A 85 -3.29 1.70 -9.72
C PRO A 85 -2.84 2.52 -10.94
N LEU A 86 -2.29 3.70 -10.68
CA LEU A 86 -1.80 4.61 -11.73
C LEU A 86 -0.29 4.80 -11.57
N ALA A 87 0.49 4.39 -12.56
CA ALA A 87 1.93 4.66 -12.58
C ALA A 87 2.18 6.16 -12.73
N ILE A 88 2.82 6.79 -11.73
CA ILE A 88 3.06 8.24 -11.71
C ILE A 88 4.50 8.61 -12.05
N LEU A 89 5.43 7.66 -11.93
CA LEU A 89 6.83 7.81 -12.27
C LEU A 89 7.38 6.49 -12.82
N LEU A 90 8.01 6.54 -13.98
CA LEU A 90 8.68 5.40 -14.60
C LEU A 90 10.21 5.55 -14.48
N ARG A 91 10.92 4.42 -14.37
CA ARG A 91 12.37 4.32 -14.56
C ARG A 91 12.64 3.28 -15.63
N GLY A 92 12.96 3.74 -16.85
CA GLY A 92 12.87 2.87 -18.03
C GLY A 92 11.41 2.47 -18.26
N ASP A 93 11.16 1.18 -18.48
CA ASP A 93 9.82 0.63 -18.72
C ASP A 93 9.12 0.12 -17.44
N GLU A 94 9.74 0.32 -16.27
CA GLU A 94 9.20 -0.12 -14.98
C GLU A 94 8.66 1.06 -14.15
N PRO A 95 7.49 0.91 -13.50
CA PRO A 95 6.97 1.93 -12.60
C PRO A 95 7.82 2.02 -11.33
N LEU A 96 8.45 3.18 -11.14
CA LEU A 96 9.17 3.51 -9.92
C LEU A 96 8.24 3.90 -8.77
N SER A 97 7.12 4.54 -9.12
CA SER A 97 6.09 4.95 -8.17
C SER A 97 4.72 4.93 -8.82
N SER A 98 3.72 4.58 -8.02
CA SER A 98 2.32 4.51 -8.42
C SER A 98 1.43 5.12 -7.36
N SER A 99 0.31 5.72 -7.79
CA SER A 99 -0.84 5.91 -6.91
C SER A 99 -1.60 4.59 -6.85
N SER A 100 -1.66 3.98 -5.67
CA SER A 100 -2.31 2.68 -5.44
C SER A 100 -3.79 2.65 -5.83
N GLN A 101 -4.31 1.43 -6.04
CA GLN A 101 -5.74 1.18 -6.30
C GLN A 101 -6.60 1.73 -5.14
N PRO A 102 -7.60 2.59 -5.42
CA PRO A 102 -8.45 3.20 -4.40
C PRO A 102 -9.15 2.22 -3.46
N SER A 103 -9.78 1.15 -3.98
CA SER A 103 -10.51 0.17 -3.16
C SER A 103 -9.58 -0.61 -2.23
N LEU A 104 -8.40 -1.00 -2.72
CA LEU A 104 -7.37 -1.63 -1.89
C LEU A 104 -6.89 -0.70 -0.77
N MET A 105 -6.68 0.59 -1.07
CA MET A 105 -6.32 1.60 -0.06
C MET A 105 -7.43 1.82 0.96
N ALA A 106 -8.69 1.92 0.52
CA ALA A 106 -9.83 2.04 1.42
C ALA A 106 -9.89 0.86 2.40
N LEU A 107 -9.73 -0.38 1.90
CA LEU A 107 -9.68 -1.57 2.73
C LEU A 107 -8.52 -1.54 3.72
N MET A 108 -7.30 -1.22 3.24
CA MET A 108 -6.11 -1.14 4.11
C MET A 108 -6.25 -0.04 5.19
N LEU A 109 -6.85 1.10 4.86
CA LEU A 109 -7.09 2.19 5.82
C LEU A 109 -8.16 1.83 6.86
N ALA A 110 -9.25 1.19 6.44
CA ALA A 110 -10.28 0.69 7.35
C ALA A 110 -9.69 -0.37 8.30
N GLU A 111 -8.89 -1.29 7.76
CA GLU A 111 -8.21 -2.34 8.52
C GLU A 111 -7.10 -1.79 9.41
N LEU A 112 -6.44 -0.69 9.07
CA LEU A 112 -5.48 -0.01 9.95
C LEU A 112 -6.16 0.46 11.25
N GLY A 113 -7.44 0.81 11.18
CA GLY A 113 -8.27 1.21 12.33
C GLY A 113 -7.73 2.44 13.03
N VAL A 114 -7.49 3.51 12.26
CA VAL A 114 -7.04 4.82 12.76
C VAL A 114 -8.14 5.48 13.57
N ARG A 115 -7.79 5.99 14.76
CA ARG A 115 -8.69 6.71 15.65
C ARG A 115 -8.24 8.16 15.84
N ASP A 116 -9.16 8.99 16.31
CA ASP A 116 -8.89 10.41 16.56
C ASP A 116 -7.74 10.57 17.56
N GLY A 117 -6.81 11.48 17.25
CA GLY A 117 -5.65 11.76 18.09
C GLY A 117 -4.47 10.80 17.94
N GLU A 118 -4.57 9.76 17.10
CA GLU A 118 -3.47 8.82 16.86
C GLU A 118 -2.43 9.35 15.87
N ALA A 119 -1.15 9.13 16.17
CA ALA A 119 -0.05 9.44 15.27
C ALA A 119 0.18 8.29 14.28
N VAL A 120 0.22 8.62 12.99
CA VAL A 120 0.35 7.67 11.89
C VAL A 120 1.65 7.89 11.11
N LEU A 121 2.38 6.81 10.86
CA LEU A 121 3.48 6.78 9.89
C LEU A 121 3.05 6.03 8.63
N GLU A 122 3.14 6.69 7.48
CA GLU A 122 3.06 6.07 6.17
C GLU A 122 4.47 5.84 5.60
N ILE A 123 4.75 4.62 5.16
CA ILE A 123 5.96 4.24 4.41
C ILE A 123 5.61 4.14 2.93
N GLY A 124 6.18 5.03 2.12
CA GLY A 124 5.90 5.16 0.69
C GLY A 124 4.94 6.32 0.40
N THR A 125 5.44 7.56 0.45
CA THR A 125 4.62 8.75 0.17
C THR A 125 3.97 8.72 -1.22
N GLY A 126 4.71 8.28 -2.24
CA GLY A 126 4.20 8.22 -3.61
C GLY A 126 3.57 9.54 -4.07
N SER A 127 2.31 9.50 -4.53
CA SER A 127 1.59 10.71 -4.97
C SER A 127 1.25 11.69 -3.85
N GLY A 128 1.24 11.25 -2.59
CA GLY A 128 0.71 11.96 -1.43
C GLY A 128 -0.80 11.79 -1.20
N TYR A 129 -1.51 11.03 -2.05
CA TYR A 129 -2.96 10.88 -1.95
C TYR A 129 -3.39 10.18 -0.65
N ASN A 130 -2.71 9.10 -0.27
CA ASN A 130 -3.03 8.36 0.95
C ASN A 130 -2.69 9.15 2.23
N ALA A 131 -1.58 9.90 2.23
CA ALA A 131 -1.29 10.89 3.28
C ALA A 131 -2.41 11.94 3.44
N ALA A 132 -3.01 12.42 2.33
CA ALA A 132 -4.13 13.35 2.38
C ALA A 132 -5.40 12.72 2.94
N LEU A 133 -5.70 11.46 2.59
CA LEU A 133 -6.81 10.71 3.18
C LEU A 133 -6.65 10.56 4.70
N LEU A 134 -5.45 10.20 5.16
CA LEU A 134 -5.11 10.13 6.59
C LEU A 134 -5.27 11.48 7.29
N ALA A 135 -4.73 12.56 6.68
CA ALA A 135 -4.82 13.90 7.24
C ALA A 135 -6.28 14.39 7.31
N HIS A 136 -7.10 14.08 6.31
CA HIS A 136 -8.52 14.34 6.32
C HIS A 136 -9.21 13.58 7.46
N ARG A 137 -8.95 12.27 7.59
CA ARG A 137 -9.54 11.42 8.63
C ARG A 137 -9.24 11.93 10.04
N LEU A 138 -8.02 12.38 10.27
CA LEU A 138 -7.56 12.85 11.59
C LEU A 138 -7.89 14.33 11.85
N GLY A 139 -8.38 15.07 10.85
CA GLY A 139 -8.67 16.49 10.94
C GLY A 139 -7.43 17.39 11.07
N THR A 140 -6.22 16.84 11.06
CA THR A 140 -4.96 17.57 11.15
C THR A 140 -3.83 16.83 10.44
N GLY A 141 -2.93 17.60 9.81
CA GLY A 141 -1.72 17.06 9.18
C GLY A 141 -0.61 16.69 10.18
N ASP A 142 -0.57 17.31 11.36
CA ASP A 142 0.55 17.13 12.30
C ASP A 142 0.66 15.69 12.85
N LEU A 143 -0.47 14.96 12.86
CA LEU A 143 -0.53 13.56 13.27
C LEU A 143 -0.10 12.58 12.17
N VAL A 144 0.07 13.04 10.93
CA VAL A 144 0.45 12.19 9.81
C VAL A 144 1.89 12.51 9.40
N THR A 145 2.74 11.49 9.48
CA THR A 145 4.08 11.51 8.91
C THR A 145 4.11 10.56 7.73
N THR A 146 4.63 10.99 6.60
CA THR A 146 4.82 10.14 5.41
C THR A 146 6.27 10.23 4.94
N VAL A 147 6.87 9.09 4.60
CA VAL A 147 8.28 9.02 4.19
C VAL A 147 8.45 8.31 2.86
N ASP A 148 9.32 8.87 2.01
CA ASP A 148 9.76 8.24 0.77
C ASP A 148 11.26 8.50 0.55
N LEU A 149 11.93 7.55 -0.09
CA LEU A 149 13.36 7.59 -0.36
C LEU A 149 13.72 8.67 -1.39
N ASP A 150 12.81 8.98 -2.30
CA ASP A 150 13.10 9.80 -3.47
C ASP A 150 12.75 11.29 -3.26
N PRO A 151 13.73 12.22 -3.39
CA PRO A 151 13.47 13.64 -3.24
C PRO A 151 12.51 14.20 -4.30
N GLU A 152 12.46 13.63 -5.51
CA GLU A 152 11.53 14.07 -6.55
C GLU A 152 10.09 13.72 -6.16
N ILE A 153 9.88 12.49 -5.67
CA ILE A 153 8.57 12.01 -5.21
C ILE A 153 8.09 12.87 -4.04
N THR A 154 8.90 13.02 -3.00
CA THR A 154 8.52 13.83 -1.82
C THR A 154 8.32 15.31 -2.18
N GLY A 155 9.10 15.87 -3.10
CA GLY A 155 8.89 17.23 -3.62
C GLY A 155 7.56 17.38 -4.36
N SER A 156 7.19 16.38 -5.16
CA SER A 156 5.90 16.34 -5.86
C SER A 156 4.72 16.19 -4.93
N ALA A 157 4.79 15.25 -3.98
CA ALA A 157 3.78 15.02 -2.98
C ALA A 157 3.49 16.28 -2.15
N ARG A 158 4.52 17.01 -1.71
CA ARG A 158 4.34 18.30 -1.00
C ARG A 158 3.51 19.29 -1.82
N ARG A 159 3.76 19.42 -3.13
CA ARG A 159 2.98 20.31 -4.01
C ARG A 159 1.53 19.86 -4.16
N HIS A 160 1.28 18.55 -4.32
CA HIS A 160 -0.08 18.03 -4.43
C HIS A 160 -0.88 18.22 -3.14
N LEU A 161 -0.24 17.94 -2.01
CA LEU A 161 -0.81 18.11 -0.67
C LEU A 161 -1.18 19.57 -0.42
N ASP A 162 -0.27 20.50 -0.71
CA ASP A 162 -0.49 21.94 -0.56
C ASP A 162 -1.64 22.43 -1.47
N ALA A 163 -1.68 21.96 -2.73
CA ALA A 163 -2.77 22.27 -3.66
C ALA A 163 -4.13 21.72 -3.22
N ALA A 164 -4.14 20.62 -2.47
CA ALA A 164 -5.35 20.01 -1.92
C ALA A 164 -5.72 20.53 -0.51
N GLY A 165 -4.89 21.39 0.09
CA GLY A 165 -5.12 21.97 1.42
C GLY A 165 -4.80 21.04 2.59
N TYR A 166 -3.93 20.04 2.38
CA TYR A 166 -3.49 19.11 3.44
C TYR A 166 -2.00 19.32 3.73
N HIS A 167 -1.64 19.29 5.01
CA HIS A 167 -0.25 19.57 5.44
C HIS A 167 0.31 18.47 6.36
N PRO A 168 0.31 17.18 5.95
CA PRO A 168 1.04 16.16 6.68
C PRO A 168 2.55 16.41 6.58
N VAL A 169 3.30 15.84 7.51
CA VAL A 169 4.76 15.99 7.46
C VAL A 169 5.36 14.98 6.50
N VAL A 170 5.86 15.51 5.37
CA VAL A 170 6.55 14.73 4.34
C VAL A 170 8.05 14.70 4.61
N VAL A 171 8.60 13.51 4.80
CA VAL A 171 10.03 13.26 5.05
C VAL A 171 10.66 12.61 3.84
N THR A 172 11.82 13.11 3.43
CA THR A 172 12.67 12.43 2.44
C THR A 172 13.68 11.58 3.19
N GLY A 173 13.58 10.26 3.09
CA GLY A 173 14.40 9.34 3.88
C GLY A 173 14.09 7.88 3.61
N ASP A 174 14.93 7.01 4.19
CA ASP A 174 14.78 5.56 4.07
C ASP A 174 13.66 5.04 4.98
N GLY A 175 12.55 4.62 4.38
CA GLY A 175 11.39 4.07 5.07
C GLY A 175 11.69 2.83 5.92
N VAL A 176 12.76 2.07 5.63
CA VAL A 176 13.21 0.95 6.48
C VAL A 176 13.55 1.44 7.90
N ARG A 177 14.06 2.67 8.01
CA ARG A 177 14.46 3.29 9.28
C ARG A 177 13.30 3.98 10.00
N GLY A 178 12.11 4.05 9.39
CA GLY A 178 11.01 4.87 9.88
C GLY A 178 11.37 6.35 9.98
N VAL A 179 10.79 7.06 10.94
CA VAL A 179 11.08 8.46 11.24
C VAL A 179 11.20 8.65 12.77
N PRO A 180 12.35 8.30 13.39
CA PRO A 180 12.51 8.32 14.84
C PRO A 180 12.21 9.68 15.48
N ALA A 181 12.51 10.78 14.78
CA ALA A 181 12.23 12.14 15.24
C ALA A 181 10.73 12.47 15.41
N ARG A 182 9.84 11.62 14.88
CA ARG A 182 8.39 11.75 14.93
C ARG A 182 7.70 10.64 15.70
N ALA A 183 8.48 9.68 16.20
CA ALA A 183 8.00 8.65 17.11
C ALA A 183 7.52 9.27 18.44
N PRO A 184 6.62 8.58 19.17
CA PRO A 184 6.08 7.27 18.85
C PRO A 184 4.81 7.33 17.98
N PHE A 185 4.58 6.28 17.21
CA PHE A 185 3.40 6.09 16.37
C PHE A 185 2.42 5.10 16.99
N ASP A 186 1.14 5.32 16.73
CA ASP A 186 0.03 4.43 17.09
C ASP A 186 -0.33 3.51 15.91
N ARG A 187 -0.04 3.96 14.68
CA ARG A 187 -0.29 3.24 13.44
C ARG A 187 0.88 3.40 12.49
N ILE A 188 1.27 2.31 11.84
CA ILE A 188 2.18 2.31 10.71
C ILE A 188 1.51 1.62 9.54
N ILE A 189 1.53 2.24 8.37
CA ILE A 189 1.06 1.65 7.12
C ILE A 189 2.14 1.72 6.06
N ALA A 190 2.42 0.60 5.41
CA ALA A 190 3.29 0.56 4.23
C ALA A 190 2.46 0.50 2.95
N THR A 191 2.84 1.29 1.95
CA THR A 191 2.25 1.33 0.61
C THR A 191 3.25 0.85 -0.46
N CYS A 192 4.17 -0.01 -0.02
CA CYS A 192 5.19 -0.68 -0.82
C CYS A 192 5.37 -2.11 -0.31
N ALA A 193 5.76 -3.02 -1.18
CA ALA A 193 6.02 -4.40 -0.78
C ALA A 193 7.32 -4.49 0.04
N LEU A 194 7.30 -5.27 1.12
CA LEU A 194 8.42 -5.40 2.06
C LEU A 194 9.11 -6.78 1.93
N PRO A 195 10.45 -6.85 1.99
CA PRO A 195 11.17 -8.12 2.12
C PRO A 195 11.12 -8.68 3.57
N SER A 196 10.99 -7.79 4.56
CA SER A 196 10.82 -8.07 5.98
C SER A 196 10.19 -6.85 6.65
N VAL A 197 9.47 -7.03 7.76
CA VAL A 197 8.99 -5.90 8.58
C VAL A 197 10.16 -5.39 9.42
N PRO A 198 10.63 -4.14 9.25
CA PRO A 198 11.81 -3.64 9.97
C PRO A 198 11.58 -3.54 11.47
N ARG A 199 12.54 -4.00 12.28
CA ARG A 199 12.51 -3.84 13.75
C ARG A 199 12.45 -2.37 14.18
N ALA A 200 13.09 -1.48 13.42
CA ALA A 200 13.06 -0.05 13.65
C ALA A 200 11.63 0.52 13.73
N TRP A 201 10.64 -0.11 13.09
CA TRP A 201 9.25 0.30 13.18
C TRP A 201 8.65 -0.03 14.54
N LEU A 202 8.96 -1.19 15.12
CA LEU A 202 8.49 -1.61 16.45
C LEU A 202 9.06 -0.69 17.53
N GLU A 203 10.33 -0.30 17.40
CA GLU A 203 11.01 0.64 18.30
C GLU A 203 10.38 2.04 18.29
N GLN A 204 9.65 2.38 17.23
CA GLN A 204 8.97 3.67 17.05
C GLN A 204 7.47 3.60 17.37
N CYS A 205 6.96 2.46 17.85
CA CYS A 205 5.55 2.25 18.13
C CYS A 205 5.25 2.31 19.64
N ARG A 206 4.04 2.75 19.99
CA ARG A 206 3.50 2.47 21.34
C ARG A 206 3.11 1.00 21.47
N PRO A 207 3.14 0.41 22.68
CA PRO A 207 2.47 -0.84 22.95
C PRO A 207 1.00 -0.78 22.52
N GLY A 208 0.54 -1.79 21.79
CA GLY A 208 -0.79 -1.84 21.19
C GLY A 208 -0.91 -1.17 19.82
N ALA A 209 0.14 -0.52 19.30
CA ALA A 209 0.13 0.04 17.96
C ALA A 209 -0.08 -1.04 16.90
N ARG A 210 -0.68 -0.65 15.77
CA ARG A 210 -0.89 -1.55 14.63
C ARG A 210 0.05 -1.23 13.48
N ILE A 211 0.67 -2.25 12.92
CA ILE A 211 1.46 -2.16 11.70
C ILE A 211 0.71 -2.93 10.61
N LEU A 212 0.38 -2.26 9.52
CA LEU A 212 -0.26 -2.85 8.36
C LEU A 212 0.68 -2.74 7.16
N ALA A 213 1.00 -3.88 6.53
CA ALA A 213 1.97 -3.91 5.45
C ALA A 213 1.65 -4.95 4.37
N PRO A 214 1.90 -4.64 3.10
CA PRO A 214 1.98 -5.64 2.04
C PRO A 214 3.19 -6.56 2.29
N PHE A 215 2.93 -7.87 2.32
CA PHE A 215 3.95 -8.90 2.51
C PHE A 215 3.60 -10.15 1.70
N ALA A 216 4.57 -10.69 0.96
CA ALA A 216 4.29 -11.63 -0.14
C ALA A 216 3.22 -11.03 -1.09
N THR A 217 2.21 -11.81 -1.47
CA THR A 217 1.03 -11.32 -2.22
C THR A 217 -0.19 -11.04 -1.33
N GLY A 218 0.01 -10.72 -0.05
CA GLY A 218 -1.06 -10.43 0.92
C GLY A 218 -0.80 -9.17 1.73
N VAL A 219 -1.71 -8.89 2.66
CA VAL A 219 -1.59 -7.79 3.64
C VAL A 219 -1.56 -8.38 5.04
N VAL A 220 -0.54 -8.04 5.83
CA VAL A 220 -0.43 -8.45 7.23
C VAL A 220 -0.78 -7.31 8.16
N VAL A 221 -1.50 -7.61 9.23
CA VAL A 221 -1.76 -6.68 10.34
C VAL A 221 -1.11 -7.23 11.59
N LEU A 222 -0.12 -6.53 12.11
CA LEU A 222 0.58 -6.85 13.35
C LEU A 222 0.13 -5.93 14.48
N THR A 223 0.02 -6.47 15.68
CA THR A 223 -0.09 -5.69 16.91
C THR A 223 1.26 -5.69 17.61
N VAL A 224 1.80 -4.50 17.88
CA VAL A 224 3.05 -4.32 18.62
C VAL A 224 2.77 -4.55 20.09
N ARG A 225 3.47 -5.51 20.73
CA ARG A 225 3.40 -5.68 22.19
C ARG A 225 4.44 -4.80 22.88
N ASP A 226 5.65 -4.78 22.34
CA ASP A 226 6.78 -3.98 22.80
C ASP A 226 7.79 -3.78 21.65
N THR A 227 8.92 -3.14 21.93
CA THR A 227 9.96 -2.83 20.92
C THR A 227 10.62 -4.06 20.31
N GLY A 228 10.49 -5.23 20.93
CA GLY A 228 11.09 -6.49 20.50
C GLY A 228 10.07 -7.53 20.01
N HIS A 229 8.78 -7.19 19.97
CA HIS A 229 7.74 -8.14 19.57
C HIS A 229 6.51 -7.50 18.93
N ALA A 230 6.17 -7.98 17.73
CA ALA A 230 4.88 -7.77 17.10
C ALA A 230 4.38 -9.06 16.46
N GLU A 231 3.06 -9.28 16.50
CA GLU A 231 2.45 -10.50 15.97
C GLU A 231 1.07 -10.20 15.39
N GLY A 232 0.68 -10.93 14.36
CA GLY A 232 -0.67 -10.88 13.85
C GLY A 232 -0.89 -11.73 12.61
N ARG A 233 -1.98 -11.47 11.90
CA ARG A 233 -2.50 -12.31 10.82
C ARG A 233 -2.58 -11.57 9.50
N PHE A 234 -2.62 -12.35 8.42
CA PHE A 234 -2.93 -11.81 7.11
C PHE A 234 -4.43 -11.56 6.94
N LEU A 235 -4.77 -10.58 6.13
CA LEU A 235 -6.11 -10.37 5.61
C LEU A 235 -6.36 -11.32 4.42
N ARG A 236 -7.64 -11.56 4.07
CA ARG A 236 -7.99 -12.25 2.81
C ARG A 236 -7.46 -11.56 1.57
N THR A 237 -7.35 -10.24 1.64
CA THR A 237 -7.15 -9.37 0.49
C THR A 237 -5.78 -9.61 -0.13
N PRO A 238 -5.71 -9.98 -1.42
CA PRO A 238 -4.46 -10.00 -2.13
C PRO A 238 -3.97 -8.57 -2.35
N ALA A 239 -2.65 -8.39 -2.32
CA ALA A 239 -2.03 -7.08 -2.46
C ALA A 239 -0.78 -7.18 -3.33
N TYR A 240 -0.66 -6.26 -4.28
CA TYR A 240 0.45 -6.18 -5.22
C TYR A 240 0.97 -4.75 -5.24
N PHE A 241 2.17 -4.57 -4.72
CA PHE A 241 2.79 -3.26 -4.56
C PHE A 241 4.16 -3.23 -5.21
N VAL A 242 4.59 -2.02 -5.59
CA VAL A 242 5.98 -1.80 -5.98
C VAL A 242 6.90 -2.08 -4.78
N PRO A 243 8.07 -2.68 -5.03
CA PRO A 243 9.12 -2.84 -4.05
C PRO A 243 9.46 -1.63 -3.17
N LEU A 244 9.64 -1.85 -1.85
CA LEU A 244 10.39 -0.91 -1.02
C LEU A 244 11.85 -0.86 -1.47
N ARG A 245 12.34 0.34 -1.74
CA ARG A 245 13.74 0.62 -2.10
C ARG A 245 14.54 1.01 -0.86
N GLY A 246 15.83 0.70 -0.84
CA GLY A 246 16.73 1.00 0.29
C GLY A 246 16.93 -0.18 1.25
N ALA A 247 16.07 -1.21 1.19
CA ALA A 247 16.35 -2.48 1.83
C ALA A 247 17.57 -3.15 1.17
N SER A 248 18.51 -3.63 1.99
CA SER A 248 19.77 -4.26 1.55
C SER A 248 19.56 -5.60 0.83
N ARG A 249 18.34 -6.14 0.84
CA ARG A 249 18.00 -7.38 0.16
C ARG A 249 17.55 -7.11 -1.27
N SER A 250 18.22 -7.77 -2.21
CA SER A 250 17.63 -8.07 -3.51
C SER A 250 16.30 -8.78 -3.27
N TRP A 251 15.24 -8.33 -3.94
CA TRP A 251 14.02 -9.13 -4.07
C TRP A 251 14.45 -10.54 -4.44
N GLN A 252 14.15 -11.52 -3.57
CA GLN A 252 14.44 -12.91 -3.87
C GLN A 252 13.89 -13.21 -5.27
N GLU A 253 14.64 -13.99 -6.05
CA GLU A 253 14.08 -14.59 -7.25
C GLU A 253 12.75 -15.24 -6.86
N ARG A 254 11.68 -14.78 -7.50
CA ARG A 254 10.33 -15.25 -7.19
C ARG A 254 10.36 -16.77 -7.33
N PRO A 255 9.85 -17.53 -6.35
CA PRO A 255 9.96 -18.99 -6.38
C PRO A 255 9.41 -19.50 -7.70
N ASP A 256 10.23 -20.22 -8.46
CA ASP A 256 9.84 -20.74 -9.76
C ASP A 256 8.80 -21.85 -9.56
N PRO A 257 7.54 -21.68 -10.01
CA PRO A 257 6.55 -22.74 -9.94
C PRO A 257 6.80 -23.84 -10.99
N ASP A 258 7.84 -23.76 -11.81
CA ASP A 258 8.20 -24.80 -12.75
C ASP A 258 8.55 -26.11 -12.02
N GLY A 259 7.83 -27.16 -12.42
CA GLY A 259 7.81 -28.46 -11.73
C GLY A 259 6.55 -28.72 -10.91
N LEU A 260 5.72 -27.70 -10.66
CA LEU A 260 4.39 -27.88 -10.05
C LEU A 260 3.32 -28.25 -11.09
N PRO A 261 2.21 -28.89 -10.68
CA PRO A 261 1.08 -29.17 -11.56
C PRO A 261 0.53 -27.90 -12.21
N ARG A 262 0.28 -27.93 -13.53
CA ARG A 262 -0.17 -26.75 -14.29
C ARG A 262 -1.36 -26.00 -13.67
N PRO A 263 -2.42 -26.67 -13.17
CA PRO A 263 -3.54 -25.96 -12.53
C PRO A 263 -3.15 -25.19 -11.28
N ALA A 264 -2.09 -25.61 -10.58
CA ALA A 264 -1.63 -24.99 -9.35
C ALA A 264 -0.80 -23.71 -9.60
N ARG A 265 -0.09 -23.63 -10.73
CA ARG A 265 0.83 -22.51 -11.04
C ARG A 265 0.15 -21.15 -11.12
N GLY A 266 -1.12 -21.12 -11.50
CA GLY A 266 -1.92 -19.89 -11.58
C GLY A 266 -2.71 -19.59 -10.29
N ASN A 267 -2.59 -20.41 -9.25
CA ASN A 267 -3.35 -20.23 -8.03
C ASN A 267 -2.73 -19.15 -7.13
N ASP A 268 -3.51 -18.12 -6.84
CA ASP A 268 -3.08 -16.95 -6.06
C ASP A 268 -2.71 -17.29 -4.60
N LEU A 269 -3.42 -18.23 -3.96
CA LEU A 269 -3.11 -18.67 -2.59
C LEU A 269 -1.84 -19.52 -2.53
N LEU A 270 -1.60 -20.34 -3.54
CA LEU A 270 -0.34 -21.08 -3.64
C LEU A 270 0.83 -20.13 -3.90
N ARG A 271 0.66 -19.14 -4.80
CA ARG A 271 1.66 -18.09 -5.03
C ARG A 271 1.96 -17.32 -3.74
N PHE A 272 0.95 -16.98 -2.97
CA PHE A 272 1.12 -16.37 -1.64
C PHE A 272 1.98 -17.24 -0.73
N LEU A 273 1.67 -18.54 -0.60
CA LEU A 273 2.44 -19.46 0.23
C LEU A 273 3.90 -19.55 -0.25
N LEU A 274 4.12 -19.72 -1.55
CA LEU A 274 5.46 -19.80 -2.13
C LEU A 274 6.29 -18.56 -1.79
N GLU A 275 5.72 -17.36 -1.98
CA GLU A 275 6.40 -16.10 -1.67
C GLU A 275 6.59 -15.92 -0.16
N LEU A 276 5.63 -16.35 0.68
CA LEU A 276 5.72 -16.27 2.14
C LEU A 276 6.81 -17.19 2.72
N THR A 277 6.98 -18.39 2.17
CA THR A 277 7.96 -19.39 2.64
C THR A 277 9.24 -19.40 1.82
N ALA A 278 9.51 -18.35 1.04
CA ALA A 278 10.65 -18.27 0.15
C ALA A 278 11.98 -18.38 0.92
N GLY A 279 12.73 -19.46 0.64
CA GLY A 279 13.99 -19.79 1.32
C GLY A 279 13.83 -20.69 2.54
N ALA A 280 12.60 -21.00 2.97
CA ALA A 280 12.31 -21.94 4.06
C ALA A 280 11.75 -23.29 3.55
N LEU A 281 10.98 -23.26 2.45
CA LEU A 281 10.46 -24.46 1.78
C LEU A 281 10.82 -24.40 0.29
N ASP A 282 11.13 -25.55 -0.31
CA ASP A 282 11.16 -25.64 -1.77
C ASP A 282 9.72 -25.65 -2.34
N PRO A 283 9.53 -25.30 -3.63
CA PRO A 283 8.18 -25.20 -4.20
C PRO A 283 7.33 -26.48 -4.10
N ARG A 284 7.93 -27.68 -4.15
CA ARG A 284 7.20 -28.96 -4.06
C ARG A 284 6.76 -29.23 -2.62
N GLU A 285 7.60 -28.91 -1.64
CA GLU A 285 7.26 -28.99 -0.22
C GLU A 285 6.10 -28.04 0.12
N ALA A 286 6.18 -26.79 -0.35
CA ALA A 286 5.12 -25.81 -0.17
C ALA A 286 3.81 -26.27 -0.83
N TYR A 287 3.87 -26.85 -2.04
CA TYR A 287 2.70 -27.42 -2.70
C TYR A 287 2.09 -28.62 -1.94
N ALA A 288 2.93 -29.53 -1.45
CA ALA A 288 2.46 -30.69 -0.69
C ALA A 288 1.81 -30.28 0.65
N LEU A 289 2.40 -29.29 1.34
CA LEU A 289 1.82 -28.63 2.50
C LEU A 289 0.45 -28.02 2.14
N TRP A 290 0.39 -27.22 1.08
CA TRP A 290 -0.84 -26.54 0.66
C TRP A 290 -1.99 -27.51 0.39
N GLU A 291 -1.74 -28.63 -0.30
CA GLU A 291 -2.75 -29.67 -0.51
C GLU A 291 -3.14 -30.37 0.79
N ARG A 292 -2.17 -30.73 1.64
CA ARG A 292 -2.41 -31.42 2.92
C ARG A 292 -3.26 -30.59 3.87
N GLU A 293 -3.03 -29.27 3.92
CA GLU A 293 -3.74 -28.35 4.81
C GLU A 293 -5.08 -27.85 4.22
N GLY A 294 -5.52 -28.42 3.09
CA GLY A 294 -6.81 -28.13 2.47
C GLY A 294 -6.87 -26.80 1.74
N ARG A 295 -5.76 -26.38 1.12
CA ARG A 295 -5.62 -25.13 0.36
C ARG A 295 -6.01 -23.91 1.20
N PRO A 296 -5.31 -23.67 2.34
CA PRO A 296 -5.67 -22.66 3.33
C PRO A 296 -5.78 -21.25 2.72
N GLN A 297 -6.76 -20.49 3.22
CA GLN A 297 -6.91 -19.06 2.95
C GLN A 297 -5.83 -18.25 3.68
N ARG A 298 -5.59 -17.01 3.23
CA ARG A 298 -4.56 -16.12 3.80
C ARG A 298 -4.75 -15.88 5.30
N GLU A 299 -5.98 -15.76 5.78
CA GLU A 299 -6.25 -15.44 7.21
C GLU A 299 -5.81 -16.52 8.20
N ARG A 300 -5.59 -17.75 7.71
CA ARG A 300 -5.00 -18.81 8.53
C ARG A 300 -3.52 -18.57 8.82
N TYR A 301 -2.85 -17.81 7.96
CA TYR A 301 -1.45 -17.47 8.13
C TYR A 301 -1.26 -16.24 9.02
N GLY A 302 -0.10 -16.18 9.65
CA GLY A 302 0.33 -15.02 10.39
C GLY A 302 1.84 -14.86 10.41
N LEU A 303 2.26 -13.80 11.08
CA LEU A 303 3.64 -13.36 11.15
C LEU A 303 3.94 -12.93 12.58
N THR A 304 5.07 -13.37 13.09
CA THR A 304 5.66 -12.89 14.35
C THR A 304 7.00 -12.26 14.03
N VAL A 305 7.20 -11.02 14.44
CA VAL A 305 8.45 -10.25 14.32
C VAL A 305 9.02 -10.11 15.72
N GLY A 306 10.26 -10.53 15.94
CA GLY A 306 10.93 -10.27 17.20
C GLY A 306 12.45 -10.26 17.12
N ASP A 307 13.09 -10.27 18.29
CA ASP A 307 14.55 -10.10 18.43
C ASP A 307 15.38 -11.17 17.70
N GLU A 308 14.87 -12.40 17.61
CA GLU A 308 15.51 -13.52 16.91
C GLU A 308 15.22 -13.54 15.39
N GLY A 309 14.49 -12.53 14.89
CA GLY A 309 14.04 -12.43 13.50
C GLY A 309 12.54 -12.60 13.35
N ALA A 310 12.09 -12.62 12.09
CA ALA A 310 10.69 -12.81 11.74
C ALA A 310 10.39 -14.29 11.43
N ARG A 311 9.17 -14.73 11.75
CA ARG A 311 8.68 -16.08 11.45
C ARG A 311 7.26 -16.01 10.90
N ALA A 312 7.02 -16.64 9.77
CA ALA A 312 5.68 -16.88 9.26
C ALA A 312 5.15 -18.19 9.84
N TRP A 313 3.83 -18.30 9.99
CA TRP A 313 3.20 -19.50 10.54
C TRP A 313 1.82 -19.73 9.95
N LEU A 314 1.36 -20.97 10.00
CA LEU A 314 -0.01 -21.39 9.67
C LEU A 314 -0.74 -21.80 10.95
N ASP A 315 -1.93 -21.23 11.15
CA ASP A 315 -2.85 -21.37 12.28
C ASP A 315 -2.34 -20.92 13.65
N ASP A 316 -1.18 -21.40 14.12
CA ASP A 316 -0.62 -21.11 15.45
C ASP A 316 0.89 -20.80 15.37
N PRO A 317 1.37 -19.67 15.94
CA PRO A 317 2.81 -19.34 16.00
C PRO A 317 3.68 -20.36 16.77
N ARG A 318 3.08 -21.22 17.59
CA ARG A 318 3.74 -22.32 18.31
C ARG A 318 3.37 -23.69 17.73
N GLY A 319 2.69 -23.71 16.59
CA GLY A 319 2.28 -24.91 15.89
C GLY A 319 3.41 -25.60 15.12
N PRO A 320 3.10 -26.67 14.38
CA PRO A 320 4.08 -27.41 13.60
C PRO A 320 4.48 -26.72 12.28
N CYS A 321 3.69 -25.75 11.81
CA CYS A 321 3.91 -25.04 10.55
C CYS A 321 4.42 -23.62 10.83
N VAL A 322 5.70 -23.52 11.16
CA VAL A 322 6.39 -22.26 11.45
C VAL A 322 7.67 -22.20 10.62
N TRP A 323 7.88 -21.09 9.91
CA TRP A 323 8.99 -20.91 8.98
C TRP A 323 9.78 -19.66 9.35
N PRO A 324 11.10 -19.77 9.57
CA PRO A 324 11.94 -18.59 9.73
C PRO A 324 11.92 -17.78 8.44
N LEU A 325 11.71 -16.48 8.57
CA LEU A 325 11.87 -15.56 7.46
C LEU A 325 13.30 -15.03 7.48
N PRO A 326 13.96 -14.96 6.31
CA PRO A 326 15.29 -14.40 6.24
C PRO A 326 15.29 -12.93 6.69
N SER A 327 16.27 -12.58 7.53
CA SER A 327 16.47 -11.23 8.10
C SER A 327 16.96 -10.22 7.07
#